data_AF-A0A7U2R8L5-F1
#
_entry.id   AF-A0A7U2R8L5-F1
#
_cell.length_a   1.000
_cell.length_b   1.000
_cell.length_c   1.000
_cell.angle_alpha   90.00
_cell.angle_beta   90.00
_cell.angle_gamma   90.00
#
_symmetry.space_group_name_H-M   'P 1'
#
loop_
_entity.id
_entity.type
_entity.pdbx_description
1 polymer ?
#
loop_
_entity_poly.entity_id
_entity_poly.type
_entity_poly.pdbx_seq_one_letter_code
_entity_poly.pdbx_strand_id
1 'polypeptide(L)'
;MKELLQSIFSSANERIKNPFISAFITSWIIFNWQPIFLMIFSIKNIEEKIKTISTNYNNIEHLLFYPLISTIFYVLILPYINLLFEIILEFSKSKRNNIQMNSQRLIISNKQVLAIEEIKFEEAKTEYRERNSHNKMIEDLQKNFVDIENNLVLEREKNSENLKEFNREIMQIQDIHQKDIKQYKNQISNLNIELSEMRNTIFNTEREFNNFTDEKIRRGMLNEKNEGSITLKNGREFLIRNENNRTKYIDRTDGRSYSEIEFNKKYNI
;
A
#
# COMPACT_ATOMS: atom_id res chain seq x y z
N MET A 1 7.73 -68.93 -90.19
CA MET A 1 6.91 -67.80 -90.68
C MET A 1 6.68 -66.72 -89.63
N LYS A 2 6.26 -67.04 -88.40
CA LYS A 2 6.11 -66.04 -87.32
C LYS A 2 7.40 -65.28 -87.00
N GLU A 3 8.54 -65.96 -86.90
CA GLU A 3 9.82 -65.30 -86.58
C GLU A 3 10.30 -64.32 -87.67
N LEU A 4 10.10 -64.65 -88.95
CA LEU A 4 10.41 -63.76 -90.08
C LEU A 4 9.50 -62.53 -90.12
N LEU A 5 8.21 -62.72 -89.84
CA LEU A 5 7.28 -61.60 -89.71
C LEU A 5 7.64 -60.71 -88.51
N GLN A 6 8.00 -61.33 -87.38
CA GLN A 6 8.42 -60.62 -86.17
C GLN A 6 9.70 -59.79 -86.42
N SER A 7 10.69 -60.34 -87.13
CA SER A 7 11.95 -59.65 -87.46
C SER A 7 11.77 -58.50 -88.47
N ILE A 8 10.83 -58.64 -89.40
CA ILE A 8 10.46 -57.56 -90.33
C ILE A 8 9.71 -56.46 -89.57
N PHE A 9 8.77 -56.83 -88.70
CA PHE A 9 8.00 -55.87 -87.92
C PHE A 9 8.86 -55.12 -86.90
N SER A 10 9.81 -55.80 -86.25
CA SER A 10 10.73 -55.15 -85.31
C SER A 10 11.63 -54.13 -86.02
N SER A 11 12.19 -54.49 -87.18
CA SER A 11 13.02 -53.61 -88.00
C SER A 11 12.24 -52.43 -88.57
N ALA A 12 10.99 -52.64 -88.98
CA ALA A 12 10.09 -51.57 -89.42
C ALA A 12 9.72 -50.64 -88.27
N ASN A 13 9.45 -51.19 -87.08
CA ASN A 13 9.08 -50.42 -85.89
C ASN A 13 10.22 -49.51 -85.41
N GLU A 14 11.48 -49.94 -85.48
CA GLU A 14 12.63 -49.08 -85.18
C GLU A 14 12.74 -47.88 -86.13
N ARG A 15 12.43 -48.09 -87.41
CA ARG A 15 12.49 -47.03 -88.44
C ARG A 15 11.29 -46.08 -88.35
N ILE A 16 10.09 -46.59 -88.06
CA ILE A 16 8.89 -45.78 -87.87
C ILE A 16 9.02 -44.84 -86.66
N LYS A 17 9.79 -45.22 -85.63
CA LYS A 17 10.11 -44.33 -84.50
C LYS A 17 10.91 -43.09 -84.91
N ASN A 18 11.56 -43.09 -86.08
CA ASN A 18 12.17 -41.88 -86.61
C ASN A 18 11.06 -40.92 -87.09
N PRO A 19 10.97 -39.70 -86.55
CA PRO A 19 9.95 -38.72 -86.92
C PRO A 19 9.93 -38.40 -88.42
N PHE A 20 11.09 -38.42 -89.07
CA PHE A 20 11.21 -38.17 -90.49
C PHE A 20 10.62 -39.32 -91.33
N ILE A 21 10.90 -40.57 -90.94
CA ILE A 21 10.42 -41.74 -91.66
C ILE A 21 8.91 -41.91 -91.48
N SER A 22 8.39 -41.72 -90.26
CA SER A 22 6.95 -41.78 -90.00
C SER A 22 6.19 -40.65 -90.70
N ALA A 23 6.71 -39.41 -90.65
CA ALA A 23 6.10 -38.30 -91.38
C ALA A 23 6.15 -38.51 -92.90
N PHE A 24 7.24 -39.08 -93.43
CA PHE A 24 7.34 -39.41 -94.86
C PHE A 24 6.37 -40.49 -95.28
N ILE A 25 6.26 -41.60 -94.55
CA ILE A 25 5.28 -42.65 -94.84
C ILE A 25 3.86 -42.09 -94.79
N THR A 26 3.55 -41.28 -93.77
CA THR A 26 2.22 -40.65 -93.62
C THR A 26 1.92 -39.70 -94.78
N SER A 27 2.87 -38.83 -95.11
CA SER A 27 2.74 -37.89 -96.22
C SER A 27 2.63 -38.60 -97.57
N TRP A 28 3.41 -39.67 -97.77
CA TRP A 28 3.36 -40.49 -98.97
C TRP A 28 1.99 -41.14 -99.16
N ILE A 29 1.40 -41.70 -98.10
CA ILE A 29 0.03 -42.24 -98.13
C ILE A 29 -0.99 -41.14 -98.45
N ILE A 30 -0.85 -39.95 -97.85
CA ILE A 30 -1.75 -38.81 -98.10
C ILE A 30 -1.70 -38.37 -99.56
N PHE A 31 -0.52 -38.27 -100.18
CA PHE A 31 -0.40 -37.85 -101.59
C PHE A 31 -0.71 -38.97 -102.59
N ASN A 32 -0.47 -40.23 -102.21
CA ASN A 32 -0.72 -41.42 -103.04
C ASN A 32 -2.01 -42.16 -102.64
N TRP A 33 -2.98 -41.46 -102.04
CA TRP A 33 -4.23 -42.08 -101.59
C TRP A 33 -5.00 -42.75 -102.74
N GLN A 34 -5.09 -42.10 -103.90
CA GLN A 34 -5.86 -42.60 -105.06
C GLN A 34 -5.42 -43.99 -105.56
N PRO A 35 -4.13 -44.25 -105.86
CA PRO A 35 -3.71 -45.59 -106.27
C PRO A 35 -3.87 -46.63 -105.15
N ILE A 36 -3.71 -46.25 -103.87
CA ILE A 36 -3.95 -47.15 -102.73
C ILE A 36 -5.43 -47.56 -102.67
N PHE A 37 -6.34 -46.59 -102.74
CA PHE A 37 -7.78 -46.86 -102.75
C PHE A 37 -8.20 -47.67 -103.98
N LEU A 38 -7.64 -47.38 -105.15
CA LEU A 38 -7.89 -48.15 -106.38
C LEU A 38 -7.41 -49.60 -106.22
N MET A 39 -6.27 -49.83 -105.58
CA MET A 39 -5.74 -51.17 -105.36
C MET A 39 -6.64 -52.00 -104.43
N ILE A 40 -7.07 -51.40 -103.31
CA ILE A 40 -7.83 -52.08 -102.25
C ILE A 40 -9.30 -52.25 -102.61
N PHE A 41 -9.94 -51.22 -103.19
CA PHE A 41 -11.40 -51.18 -103.32
C PHE A 41 -11.93 -51.35 -104.75
N SER A 42 -11.08 -51.30 -105.78
CA SER A 42 -11.57 -51.51 -107.16
C SER A 42 -11.94 -52.98 -107.42
N ILE A 43 -13.04 -53.20 -108.15
CA ILE A 43 -13.54 -54.53 -108.55
C ILE A 43 -12.81 -55.04 -109.81
N LYS A 44 -11.99 -54.21 -110.47
CA LYS A 44 -11.26 -54.55 -111.69
C LYS A 44 -10.27 -55.70 -111.48
N ASN A 45 -9.94 -56.42 -112.55
CA ASN A 45 -8.89 -57.44 -112.52
C ASN A 45 -7.54 -56.83 -112.14
N ILE A 46 -6.68 -57.63 -111.47
CA ILE A 46 -5.39 -57.15 -110.95
C ILE A 46 -4.50 -56.54 -112.04
N GLU A 47 -4.53 -57.10 -113.26
CA GLU A 47 -3.80 -56.60 -114.42
C GLU A 47 -4.27 -55.20 -114.83
N GLU A 48 -5.58 -54.95 -114.83
CA GLU A 48 -6.14 -53.63 -115.13
C GLU A 48 -5.81 -52.61 -114.05
N LYS A 49 -5.80 -53.01 -112.77
CA LYS A 49 -5.38 -52.15 -111.66
C LYS A 49 -3.92 -51.71 -111.82
N ILE A 50 -3.02 -52.67 -112.06
CA ILE A 50 -1.58 -52.40 -112.26
C ILE A 50 -1.38 -51.50 -113.48
N LYS A 51 -2.06 -51.78 -114.60
CA LYS A 51 -1.98 -50.94 -115.81
C LYS A 51 -2.45 -49.51 -115.51
N THR A 52 -3.59 -49.35 -114.85
CA THR A 52 -4.15 -48.03 -114.48
C THR A 52 -3.19 -47.25 -113.55
N ILE A 53 -2.55 -47.93 -112.61
CA ILE A 53 -1.57 -47.32 -111.70
C ILE A 53 -0.32 -46.88 -112.48
N SER A 54 0.21 -47.76 -113.33
CA SER A 54 1.42 -47.48 -114.10
C SER A 54 1.26 -46.32 -115.09
N THR A 55 0.06 -46.14 -115.67
CA THR A 55 -0.19 -45.07 -116.65
C THR A 55 -0.53 -43.74 -115.99
N ASN A 56 -1.31 -43.75 -114.90
CA ASN A 56 -1.93 -42.54 -114.37
C ASN A 56 -1.29 -42.04 -113.07
N TYR A 57 -0.56 -42.89 -112.35
CA TYR A 57 -0.06 -42.62 -111.01
C TYR A 57 1.47 -42.79 -110.88
N ASN A 58 2.19 -42.77 -112.00
CA ASN A 58 3.65 -42.94 -112.03
C ASN A 58 4.43 -41.60 -112.10
N ASN A 59 3.81 -40.48 -111.73
CA ASN A 59 4.52 -39.20 -111.68
C ASN A 59 5.43 -39.16 -110.44
N ILE A 60 6.73 -38.96 -110.67
CA ILE A 60 7.78 -38.87 -109.65
C ILE A 60 7.51 -37.77 -108.61
N GLU A 61 6.81 -36.70 -109.01
CA GLU A 61 6.48 -35.58 -108.14
C GLU A 61 5.53 -35.99 -107.02
N HIS A 62 4.49 -36.77 -107.35
CA HIS A 62 3.52 -37.29 -106.38
C HIS A 62 4.07 -38.46 -105.57
N LEU A 63 4.96 -39.25 -106.16
CA LEU A 63 5.57 -40.41 -105.51
C LEU A 63 6.65 -40.03 -104.51
N LEU A 64 7.45 -38.99 -104.77
CA LEU A 64 8.60 -38.66 -103.92
C LEU A 64 8.68 -37.19 -103.54
N PHE A 65 8.51 -36.27 -104.47
CA PHE A 65 8.82 -34.84 -104.23
C PHE A 65 7.85 -34.18 -103.25
N TYR A 66 6.53 -34.27 -103.48
CA TYR A 66 5.53 -33.70 -102.58
C TYR A 66 5.54 -34.34 -101.18
N PRO A 67 5.60 -35.69 -101.05
CA PRO A 67 5.77 -36.32 -99.75
C PRO A 67 7.03 -35.86 -99.00
N LEU A 68 8.17 -35.74 -99.70
CA LEU A 68 9.44 -35.33 -99.10
C LEU A 68 9.39 -33.88 -98.60
N ILE A 69 8.88 -32.96 -99.41
CA ILE A 69 8.73 -31.55 -99.01
C ILE A 69 7.77 -31.39 -97.84
N SER A 70 6.63 -32.08 -97.89
CA SER A 70 5.65 -32.06 -96.80
C SER A 70 6.23 -32.65 -95.51
N THR A 71 7.07 -33.69 -95.60
CA THR A 71 7.79 -34.26 -94.46
C THR A 71 8.77 -33.26 -93.86
N ILE A 72 9.59 -32.63 -94.70
CA ILE A 72 10.55 -31.61 -94.26
C ILE A 72 9.81 -30.45 -93.59
N PHE A 73 8.71 -29.99 -94.20
CA PHE A 73 7.85 -28.97 -93.62
C PHE A 73 7.29 -29.40 -92.28
N TYR A 74 6.69 -30.58 -92.18
CA TYR A 74 6.08 -31.08 -90.94
C TYR A 74 7.11 -31.25 -89.82
N VAL A 75 8.24 -31.91 -90.10
CA VAL A 75 9.27 -32.20 -89.09
C VAL A 75 9.98 -30.94 -88.63
N LEU A 76 10.24 -29.98 -89.52
CA LEU A 76 10.94 -28.76 -89.15
C LEU A 76 10.01 -27.69 -88.58
N ILE A 77 8.83 -27.46 -89.17
CA ILE A 77 8.00 -26.29 -88.83
C ILE A 77 7.05 -26.56 -87.67
N LEU A 78 6.56 -27.79 -87.52
CA LEU A 78 5.63 -28.12 -86.44
C LEU A 78 6.22 -27.88 -85.03
N PRO A 79 7.49 -28.23 -84.73
CA PRO A 79 8.10 -27.90 -83.44
C PRO A 79 8.13 -26.40 -83.14
N TYR A 80 8.38 -25.56 -84.15
CA TYR A 80 8.39 -24.10 -83.97
C TYR A 80 6.98 -23.53 -83.78
N ILE A 81 5.97 -24.10 -84.43
CA ILE A 81 4.57 -23.75 -84.18
C ILE A 81 4.19 -24.09 -82.73
N ASN A 82 4.57 -25.28 -82.25
CA ASN A 82 4.33 -25.68 -80.86
C ASN A 82 5.04 -24.75 -79.87
N LEU A 83 6.31 -24.41 -80.13
CA LEU A 83 7.06 -23.46 -79.31
C LEU A 83 6.39 -22.08 -79.28
N LEU A 84 5.89 -21.60 -80.43
CA LEU A 84 5.17 -20.33 -80.49
C LEU A 84 3.90 -20.35 -79.60
N PHE A 85 3.13 -21.45 -79.64
CA PHE A 85 1.97 -21.60 -78.76
C PHE A 85 2.37 -21.65 -77.29
N GLU A 86 3.44 -22.37 -76.95
CA GLU A 86 3.97 -22.44 -75.57
C GLU A 86 4.36 -21.05 -75.05
N ILE A 87 5.07 -20.25 -75.84
CA ILE A 87 5.46 -18.87 -75.47
C ILE A 87 4.23 -18.00 -75.22
N ILE A 88 3.22 -18.06 -76.10
CA ILE A 88 1.97 -17.29 -75.95
C ILE A 88 1.24 -17.72 -74.66
N LEU A 89 1.14 -19.02 -74.42
CA LEU A 89 0.51 -19.58 -73.23
C LEU A 89 1.26 -19.20 -71.94
N GLU A 90 2.59 -19.23 -71.96
CA GLU A 90 3.43 -18.88 -70.83
C GLU A 90 3.35 -17.39 -70.49
N PHE A 91 3.34 -16.52 -71.51
CA PHE A 91 3.12 -15.09 -71.31
C PHE A 91 1.77 -14.80 -70.63
N SER A 92 0.71 -15.46 -71.10
CA SER A 92 -0.63 -15.35 -70.49
C SER A 92 -0.65 -15.85 -69.04
N LYS A 93 -0.03 -17.01 -68.78
CA LYS A 93 0.10 -17.58 -67.43
C LYS A 93 0.89 -16.65 -66.50
N SER A 94 2.03 -16.12 -66.95
CA SER A 94 2.87 -15.21 -66.16
C SER A 94 2.13 -13.92 -65.82
N LYS A 95 1.44 -13.32 -66.79
CA LYS A 95 0.61 -12.13 -66.55
C LYS A 95 -0.51 -12.40 -65.55
N ARG A 96 -1.21 -13.54 -65.67
CA ARG A 96 -2.25 -13.95 -64.71
C ARG A 96 -1.67 -14.19 -63.31
N ASN A 97 -0.51 -14.83 -63.22
CA ASN A 97 0.14 -15.12 -61.95
C ASN A 97 0.59 -13.83 -61.25
N ASN A 98 1.12 -12.86 -62.00
CA ASN A 98 1.47 -11.54 -61.46
C ASN A 98 0.25 -10.77 -60.93
N ILE A 99 -0.89 -10.82 -61.64
CA ILE A 99 -2.15 -10.22 -61.16
C ILE A 99 -2.60 -10.88 -59.85
N GLN A 100 -2.55 -12.21 -59.78
CA GLN A 100 -2.91 -12.96 -58.58
C GLN A 100 -1.96 -12.70 -57.41
N MET A 101 -0.65 -12.62 -57.65
CA MET A 101 0.33 -12.26 -56.64
C MET A 101 0.11 -10.84 -56.11
N ASN A 102 -0.19 -9.89 -56.99
CA ASN A 102 -0.47 -8.51 -56.60
C ASN A 102 -1.76 -8.41 -55.77
N SER A 103 -2.81 -9.14 -56.15
CA SER A 103 -4.05 -9.16 -55.36
C SER A 103 -3.84 -9.79 -53.99
N GLN A 104 -3.07 -10.88 -53.90
CA GLN A 104 -2.69 -11.50 -52.62
C GLN A 104 -1.87 -10.55 -51.74
N ARG A 105 -0.88 -9.85 -52.31
CA ARG A 105 -0.09 -8.83 -51.59
C ARG A 105 -0.98 -7.72 -51.04
N LEU A 106 -1.94 -7.24 -51.83
CA LEU A 106 -2.87 -6.21 -51.40
C LEU A 106 -3.78 -6.68 -50.26
N ILE A 107 -4.28 -7.93 -50.32
CA ILE A 107 -5.06 -8.54 -49.23
C ILE A 107 -4.22 -8.63 -47.95
N ILE A 108 -2.96 -9.08 -48.04
CA ILE A 108 -2.07 -9.18 -46.88
C ILE A 108 -1.79 -7.79 -46.29
N SER A 109 -1.50 -6.80 -47.13
CA SER A 109 -1.28 -5.42 -46.71
C SER A 109 -2.50 -4.86 -45.98
N ASN A 110 -3.71 -5.06 -46.51
CA ASN A 110 -4.94 -4.62 -45.88
C ASN A 110 -5.15 -5.30 -44.52
N LYS A 111 -4.86 -6.61 -44.41
CA LYS A 111 -4.92 -7.34 -43.14
C LYS A 111 -3.92 -6.80 -42.11
N GLN A 112 -2.72 -6.42 -42.53
CA GLN A 112 -1.74 -5.80 -41.64
C GLN A 112 -2.22 -4.44 -41.12
N VAL A 113 -2.78 -3.60 -42.00
CA VAL A 113 -3.36 -2.31 -41.60
C VAL A 113 -4.48 -2.51 -40.59
N LEU A 114 -5.42 -3.43 -40.86
CA LEU A 114 -6.50 -3.76 -39.94
C LEU A 114 -5.99 -4.26 -38.58
N ALA A 115 -4.97 -5.12 -38.57
CA ALA A 115 -4.37 -5.61 -37.32
C ALA A 115 -3.71 -4.48 -36.51
N ILE A 116 -3.05 -3.52 -37.18
CA ILE A 116 -2.47 -2.35 -36.53
C ILE A 116 -3.57 -1.44 -35.95
N GLU A 117 -4.66 -1.25 -36.69
CA GLU A 117 -5.81 -0.48 -36.21
C GLU A 117 -6.47 -1.15 -34.99
N GLU A 118 -6.62 -2.47 -34.98
CA GLU A 118 -7.14 -3.25 -33.85
C GLU A 118 -6.25 -3.10 -32.61
N ILE A 119 -4.92 -3.19 -32.76
CA ILE A 119 -3.97 -2.98 -31.65
C ILE A 119 -4.12 -1.58 -31.09
N LYS A 120 -4.13 -0.55 -31.95
CA LYS A 120 -4.33 0.85 -31.51
C LYS A 120 -5.67 1.05 -30.80
N PHE A 121 -6.72 0.38 -31.27
CA PHE A 121 -8.03 0.43 -30.65
C PHE A 121 -8.03 -0.20 -29.25
N GLU A 122 -7.42 -1.38 -29.08
CA GLU A 122 -7.30 -2.03 -27.78
C GLU A 122 -6.36 -1.27 -26.81
N GLU A 123 -5.28 -0.66 -27.32
CA GLU A 123 -4.42 0.25 -26.56
C GLU A 123 -5.23 1.47 -26.05
N ALA A 124 -5.94 2.16 -26.93
CA ALA A 124 -6.78 3.31 -26.56
C ALA A 124 -7.88 2.93 -25.55
N LYS A 125 -8.46 1.73 -25.69
CA LYS A 125 -9.45 1.19 -24.76
C LYS A 125 -8.85 0.85 -23.40
N THR A 126 -7.63 0.33 -23.38
CA THR A 126 -6.88 0.07 -22.14
C THR A 126 -6.54 1.37 -21.44
N GLU A 127 -5.99 2.34 -22.16
CA GLU A 127 -5.71 3.69 -21.66
C GLU A 127 -6.97 4.35 -21.09
N TYR A 128 -8.10 4.25 -21.79
CA TYR A 128 -9.38 4.76 -21.31
C TYR A 128 -9.82 4.09 -20.00
N ARG A 129 -9.66 2.76 -19.88
CA ARG A 129 -9.99 2.00 -18.67
C ARG A 129 -9.10 2.39 -17.49
N GLU A 130 -7.79 2.50 -17.72
CA GLU A 130 -6.83 2.92 -16.70
C GLU A 130 -7.13 4.35 -16.23
N ARG A 131 -7.35 5.27 -17.17
CA ARG A 131 -7.73 6.65 -16.86
C ARG A 131 -9.03 6.72 -16.06
N ASN A 132 -10.04 5.93 -16.43
CA ASN A 132 -11.30 5.86 -15.68
C ASN A 132 -11.10 5.29 -14.27
N SER A 133 -10.23 4.27 -14.12
CA SER A 133 -9.88 3.71 -12.81
C SER A 133 -9.14 4.74 -11.94
N HIS A 134 -8.19 5.47 -12.51
CA HIS A 134 -7.49 6.54 -11.81
C HIS A 134 -8.42 7.67 -11.41
N ASN A 135 -9.34 8.08 -12.29
CA ASN A 135 -10.33 9.11 -11.98
C ASN A 135 -11.22 8.69 -10.80
N LYS A 136 -11.69 7.44 -10.76
CA LYS A 136 -12.44 6.91 -9.61
C LYS A 136 -11.63 6.95 -8.32
N MET A 137 -10.36 6.55 -8.38
CA MET A 137 -9.48 6.59 -7.21
C MET A 137 -9.24 8.02 -6.72
N ILE A 138 -9.11 8.99 -7.63
CA ILE A 138 -9.02 10.42 -7.28
C ILE A 138 -10.31 10.89 -6.60
N GLU A 139 -11.48 10.53 -7.13
CA GLU A 139 -12.79 10.87 -6.54
C GLU A 139 -12.94 10.29 -5.13
N ASP A 140 -12.57 9.02 -4.94
CA ASP A 140 -12.59 8.36 -3.63
C ASP A 140 -11.62 9.03 -2.63
N LEU A 141 -10.41 9.40 -3.09
CA LEU A 141 -9.44 10.12 -2.27
C LEU A 141 -9.94 11.51 -1.88
N GLN A 142 -10.57 12.23 -2.80
CA GLN A 142 -11.17 13.55 -2.52
C GLN A 142 -12.29 13.43 -1.49
N LYS A 143 -13.16 12.42 -1.62
CA LYS A 143 -14.21 12.15 -0.64
C LYS A 143 -13.64 11.85 0.74
N ASN A 144 -12.65 10.96 0.81
CA ASN A 144 -11.99 10.63 2.07
C ASN A 144 -11.31 11.86 2.70
N PHE A 145 -10.71 12.73 1.89
CA PHE A 145 -10.10 13.97 2.37
C PHE A 145 -11.14 14.90 3.01
N VAL A 146 -12.29 15.10 2.35
CA VAL A 146 -13.41 15.89 2.89
C VAL A 146 -13.94 15.27 4.18
N ASP A 147 -14.11 13.95 4.24
CA ASP A 147 -14.58 13.26 5.44
C ASP A 147 -13.59 13.40 6.61
N ILE A 148 -12.29 13.31 6.35
CA ILE A 148 -11.24 13.53 7.35
C ILE A 148 -11.24 14.99 7.82
N GLU A 149 -11.36 15.96 6.90
CA GLU A 149 -11.41 17.38 7.23
C GLU A 149 -12.61 17.70 8.13
N ASN A 150 -13.79 17.17 7.80
CA ASN A 150 -14.99 17.31 8.62
C ASN A 150 -14.79 16.71 10.02
N ASN A 151 -14.23 15.50 10.11
CA ASN A 151 -13.95 14.87 11.40
C ASN A 151 -12.94 15.68 12.24
N LEU A 152 -11.92 16.26 11.60
CA LEU A 152 -10.96 17.14 12.28
C LEU A 152 -11.62 18.42 12.80
N VAL A 153 -12.56 19.00 12.05
CA VAL A 153 -13.34 20.16 12.52
C VAL A 153 -14.19 19.78 13.73
N LEU A 154 -14.93 18.67 13.67
CA LEU A 154 -15.76 18.20 14.78
C LEU A 154 -14.93 17.91 16.04
N GLU A 155 -13.78 17.24 15.90
CA GLU A 155 -12.88 16.99 17.03
C GLU A 155 -12.28 18.28 17.60
N ARG A 156 -11.97 19.28 16.75
CA ARG A 156 -11.53 20.60 17.22
C ARG A 156 -12.62 21.33 18.01
N GLU A 157 -13.85 21.31 17.53
CA GLU A 157 -14.99 21.92 18.21
C GLU A 157 -15.22 21.27 19.57
N LYS A 158 -15.27 19.94 19.62
CA LYS A 158 -15.39 19.16 20.86
C LYS A 158 -14.28 19.47 21.85
N ASN A 159 -13.02 19.52 21.39
CA ASN A 159 -11.89 19.87 22.25
C ASN A 159 -11.97 21.32 22.76
N SER A 160 -12.45 22.25 21.94
CA SER A 160 -12.70 23.63 22.34
C SER A 160 -13.78 23.73 23.42
N GLU A 161 -14.85 22.94 23.30
CA GLU A 161 -15.90 22.85 24.32
C GLU A 161 -15.37 22.26 25.63
N ASN A 162 -14.65 21.14 25.57
CA ASN A 162 -14.00 20.53 26.74
C ASN A 162 -13.05 21.51 27.45
N LEU A 163 -12.28 22.30 26.69
CA LEU A 163 -11.39 23.33 27.26
C LEU A 163 -12.19 24.45 27.94
N LYS A 164 -13.32 24.88 27.37
CA LYS A 164 -14.19 25.87 28.01
C LYS A 164 -14.79 25.33 29.31
N GLU A 165 -15.23 24.08 29.32
CA GLU A 165 -15.77 23.42 30.51
C GLU A 165 -14.70 23.30 31.60
N PHE A 166 -13.52 22.78 31.28
CA PHE A 166 -12.40 22.68 32.21
C PHE A 166 -11.98 24.04 32.78
N ASN A 167 -11.96 25.09 31.95
CA ASN A 167 -11.68 26.45 32.43
C ASN A 167 -12.76 26.97 33.39
N ARG A 168 -14.04 26.64 33.18
CA ARG A 168 -15.11 26.99 34.13
C ARG A 168 -14.92 26.28 35.46
N GLU A 169 -14.57 25.00 35.44
CA GLU A 169 -14.28 24.23 36.66
C GLU A 169 -13.09 24.83 37.42
N ILE A 170 -12.00 25.17 36.73
CA ILE A 170 -10.86 25.87 37.34
C ILE A 170 -11.30 27.19 37.99
N MET A 171 -12.10 28.00 37.31
CA MET A 171 -12.59 29.27 37.86
C MET A 171 -13.45 29.06 39.12
N GLN A 172 -14.31 28.04 39.13
CA GLN A 172 -15.12 27.71 40.31
C GLN A 172 -14.24 27.28 41.48
N ILE A 173 -13.26 26.40 41.24
CA ILE A 173 -12.31 25.96 42.26
C ILE A 173 -11.51 27.14 42.81
N GLN A 174 -11.07 28.06 41.94
CA GLN A 174 -10.35 29.27 42.35
C GLN A 174 -11.21 30.18 43.24
N ASP A 175 -12.50 30.38 42.90
CA ASP A 175 -13.43 31.17 43.71
C ASP A 175 -13.69 30.54 45.09
N ILE A 176 -13.86 29.21 45.14
CA ILE A 176 -13.99 28.46 46.40
C ILE A 176 -12.73 28.65 47.25
N HIS A 177 -11.54 28.41 46.68
CA HIS A 177 -10.30 28.60 47.41
C HIS A 177 -10.09 30.04 47.88
N GLN A 178 -10.51 31.04 47.10
CA GLN A 178 -10.44 32.43 47.51
C GLN A 178 -11.34 32.72 48.72
N LYS A 179 -12.55 32.13 48.75
CA LYS A 179 -13.47 32.21 49.89
C LYS A 179 -12.89 31.52 51.12
N ASP A 180 -12.33 30.32 50.96
CA ASP A 180 -11.69 29.58 52.04
C ASP A 180 -10.52 30.35 52.63
N ILE A 181 -9.63 30.89 51.78
CA ILE A 181 -8.51 31.75 52.22
C ILE A 181 -9.01 32.94 53.03
N LYS A 182 -10.10 33.60 52.59
CA LYS A 182 -10.70 34.72 53.31
C LYS A 182 -11.27 34.28 54.66
N GLN A 183 -11.95 33.14 54.71
CA GLN A 183 -12.48 32.57 55.95
C GLN A 183 -11.36 32.24 56.93
N TYR A 184 -10.31 31.54 56.49
CA TYR A 184 -9.16 31.21 57.33
C TYR A 184 -8.45 32.46 57.84
N LYS A 185 -8.29 33.50 57.00
CA LYS A 185 -7.74 34.79 57.45
C LYS A 185 -8.58 35.43 58.56
N ASN A 186 -9.90 35.42 58.43
CA ASN A 186 -10.79 35.96 59.45
C ASN A 186 -10.70 35.15 60.76
N GLN A 187 -10.67 33.82 60.67
CA GLN A 187 -10.49 32.96 61.85
C GLN A 187 -9.16 33.23 62.57
N ILE A 188 -8.05 33.35 61.81
CA ILE A 188 -6.74 33.71 62.37
C ILE A 188 -6.79 35.10 63.04
N SER A 189 -7.47 36.07 62.43
CA SER A 189 -7.63 37.40 63.02
C SER A 189 -8.39 37.34 64.36
N ASN A 190 -9.49 36.59 64.42
CA ASN A 190 -10.27 36.44 65.65
C ASN A 190 -9.47 35.74 66.74
N LEU A 191 -8.77 34.65 66.42
CA LEU A 191 -7.87 33.97 67.35
C LEU A 191 -6.78 34.90 67.89
N ASN A 192 -6.23 35.79 67.06
CA ASN A 192 -5.25 36.78 67.50
C ASN A 192 -5.84 37.81 68.47
N ILE A 193 -7.12 38.19 68.30
CA ILE A 193 -7.84 39.07 69.23
C ILE A 193 -8.05 38.34 70.56
N GLU A 194 -8.57 37.11 70.53
CA GLU A 194 -8.78 36.28 71.72
C GLU A 194 -7.47 36.05 72.50
N LEU A 195 -6.36 35.78 71.79
CA LEU A 195 -5.03 35.66 72.40
C LEU A 195 -4.57 36.97 73.08
N SER A 196 -4.89 38.12 72.51
CA SER A 196 -4.58 39.43 73.10
C SER A 196 -5.39 39.67 74.38
N GLU A 197 -6.70 39.38 74.35
CA GLU A 197 -7.57 39.48 75.52
C GLU A 197 -7.14 38.53 76.64
N MET A 198 -6.79 37.29 76.29
CA MET A 198 -6.28 36.31 77.25
C MET A 198 -4.94 36.75 77.85
N ARG A 199 -4.04 37.35 77.08
CA ARG A 199 -2.80 37.94 77.62
C ARG A 199 -3.09 39.08 78.61
N ASN A 200 -4.04 39.96 78.31
CA ASN A 200 -4.40 41.06 79.20
C ASN A 200 -5.04 40.57 80.50
N THR A 201 -5.91 39.54 80.43
CA THR A 201 -6.50 38.93 81.62
C THR A 201 -5.45 38.26 82.48
N ILE A 202 -4.53 37.47 81.90
CA ILE A 202 -3.39 36.89 82.62
C ILE A 202 -2.59 37.98 83.34
N PHE A 203 -2.20 39.05 82.64
CA PHE A 203 -1.46 40.17 83.24
C PHE A 203 -2.21 40.81 84.42
N ASN A 204 -3.52 41.04 84.30
CA ASN A 204 -4.32 41.58 85.39
C ASN A 204 -4.41 40.61 86.57
N THR A 205 -4.59 39.32 86.33
CA THR A 205 -4.62 38.31 87.40
C THR A 205 -3.28 38.17 88.10
N GLU A 206 -2.16 38.24 87.37
CA GLU A 206 -0.82 38.25 87.96
C GLU A 206 -0.63 39.48 88.85
N ARG A 207 -1.11 40.65 88.41
CA ARG A 207 -1.07 41.88 89.20
C ARG A 207 -1.92 41.77 90.47
N GLU A 208 -3.14 41.25 90.39
CA GLU A 208 -4.01 41.02 91.55
C GLU A 208 -3.40 40.01 92.52
N PHE A 209 -2.83 38.92 92.01
CA PHE A 209 -2.12 37.93 92.83
C PHE A 209 -0.98 38.57 93.60
N ASN A 210 -0.14 39.36 92.93
CA ASN A 210 0.97 40.09 93.55
C ASN A 210 0.49 41.04 94.65
N ASN A 211 -0.58 41.81 94.39
CA ASN A 211 -1.18 42.69 95.40
C ASN A 211 -1.71 41.91 96.62
N PHE A 212 -2.35 40.76 96.41
CA PHE A 212 -2.86 39.92 97.49
C PHE A 212 -1.73 39.31 98.33
N THR A 213 -0.64 38.85 97.70
CA THR A 213 0.55 38.40 98.43
C THR A 213 1.16 39.51 99.26
N ASP A 214 1.27 40.73 98.71
CA ASP A 214 1.77 41.89 99.45
C ASP A 214 0.86 42.26 100.63
N GLU A 215 -0.46 42.20 100.46
CA GLU A 215 -1.42 42.46 101.55
C GLU A 215 -1.32 41.40 102.66
N LYS A 216 -1.18 40.11 102.31
CA LYS A 216 -0.97 39.03 103.28
C LYS A 216 0.34 39.21 104.06
N ILE A 217 1.42 39.57 103.39
CA ILE A 217 2.72 39.88 104.02
C ILE A 217 2.56 41.05 105.00
N ARG A 218 1.81 42.09 104.61
CA ARG A 218 1.59 43.28 105.44
C ARG A 218 0.70 43.01 106.66
N ARG A 219 -0.33 42.16 106.54
CA ARG A 219 -1.19 41.73 107.67
C ARG A 219 -0.45 40.79 108.63
N GLY A 220 0.47 39.95 108.14
CA GLY A 220 1.30 39.08 108.97
C GLY A 220 2.30 39.82 109.87
N MET A 221 2.76 41.01 109.47
CA MET A 221 3.72 41.80 110.27
C MET A 221 3.09 42.61 111.43
N LEU A 222 1.76 42.70 111.53
CA LEU A 222 1.08 43.55 112.53
C LEU A 222 0.62 42.83 113.81
N ASN A 223 0.73 41.50 113.87
CA ASN A 223 0.38 40.73 115.06
C ASN A 223 1.48 39.70 115.34
N GLU A 224 2.41 39.99 116.27
CA GLU A 224 3.01 39.02 117.20
C GLU A 224 4.04 39.68 118.15
N LYS A 225 3.67 39.83 119.43
CA LYS A 225 4.62 39.90 120.57
C LYS A 225 4.56 38.54 121.25
N ASN A 226 5.51 37.65 120.95
CA ASN A 226 5.56 36.30 121.52
C ASN A 226 6.31 36.31 122.87
N GLU A 227 5.58 36.32 123.99
CA GLU A 227 6.08 35.99 125.32
C GLU A 227 5.59 34.58 125.71
N GLY A 228 6.51 33.63 125.91
CA GLY A 228 6.20 32.28 126.40
C GLY A 228 6.54 32.13 127.89
N SER A 229 6.02 31.11 128.58
CA SER A 229 6.43 30.78 129.95
C SER A 229 6.55 29.27 130.16
N ILE A 230 7.51 28.82 130.97
CA ILE A 230 7.77 27.41 131.28
C ILE A 230 7.77 27.19 132.80
N THR A 231 7.10 26.15 133.27
CA THR A 231 7.07 25.75 134.69
C THR A 231 7.87 24.47 134.87
N LEU A 232 8.88 24.51 135.73
CA LEU A 232 9.71 23.35 136.06
C LEU A 232 8.97 22.39 137.01
N LYS A 233 9.31 21.10 136.98
CA LYS A 233 8.72 20.05 137.85
C LYS A 233 8.85 20.33 139.36
N ASN A 234 9.79 21.20 139.76
CA ASN A 234 9.98 21.66 141.13
C ASN A 234 9.08 22.87 141.50
N GLY A 235 8.13 23.25 140.63
CA GLY A 235 7.15 24.30 140.86
C GLY A 235 7.60 25.73 140.52
N ARG A 236 8.81 25.93 139.97
CA ARG A 236 9.30 27.27 139.58
C ARG A 236 8.87 27.65 138.17
N GLU A 237 8.38 28.88 137.98
CA GLU A 237 7.98 29.44 136.68
C GLU A 237 9.03 30.39 136.10
N PHE A 238 9.28 30.26 134.80
CA PHE A 238 10.19 31.11 134.04
C PHE A 238 9.46 31.74 132.86
N LEU A 239 9.68 33.03 132.65
CA LEU A 239 9.27 33.74 131.43
C LEU A 239 10.35 33.59 130.35
N ILE A 240 9.94 33.13 129.18
CA ILE A 240 10.78 32.99 127.98
C ILE A 240 10.63 34.26 127.16
N ARG A 241 11.72 35.01 127.06
CA ARG A 241 11.80 36.19 126.20
C ARG A 241 12.88 35.98 125.13
N ASN A 242 12.47 36.12 123.88
CA ASN A 242 13.39 36.13 122.74
C ASN A 242 13.78 37.58 122.43
N GLU A 243 15.01 37.94 122.78
CA GLU A 243 15.60 39.25 122.44
C GLU A 243 16.77 39.02 121.48
N ASN A 244 16.72 39.62 120.28
CA ASN A 244 17.82 39.62 119.29
C ASN A 244 18.43 38.23 119.03
N ASN A 245 17.60 37.24 118.70
CA ASN A 245 17.99 35.85 118.43
C ASN A 245 18.66 35.10 119.61
N ARG A 246 18.45 35.56 120.85
CA ARG A 246 18.86 34.84 122.07
C ARG A 246 17.67 34.65 122.99
N THR A 247 17.47 33.43 123.47
CA THR A 247 16.43 33.09 124.43
C THR A 247 16.94 33.32 125.85
N LYS A 248 16.21 34.12 126.63
CA LYS A 248 16.43 34.32 128.06
C LYS A 248 15.28 33.76 128.86
N TYR A 249 15.61 33.10 129.97
CA TYR A 249 14.66 32.56 130.93
C TYR A 249 14.71 33.40 132.20
N ILE A 250 13.63 34.09 132.55
CA ILE A 250 13.55 34.95 133.74
C ILE A 250 12.74 34.22 134.81
N ASP A 251 13.36 33.88 135.95
CA ASP A 251 12.67 33.25 137.07
C ASP A 251 11.65 34.24 137.68
N ARG A 252 10.38 33.86 137.74
CA ARG A 252 9.32 34.71 138.30
C ARG A 252 9.40 34.87 139.81
N THR A 253 10.12 33.99 140.51
CA THR A 253 10.18 34.01 141.99
C THR A 253 11.27 34.93 142.54
N ASP A 254 12.41 35.06 141.85
CA ASP A 254 13.54 35.89 142.29
C ASP A 254 14.02 36.94 141.26
N GLY A 255 13.39 36.99 140.07
CA GLY A 255 13.64 37.98 139.03
C GLY A 255 14.95 37.81 138.27
N ARG A 256 15.71 36.74 138.52
CA ARG A 256 17.01 36.51 137.87
C ARG A 256 16.82 35.99 136.45
N SER A 257 17.55 36.57 135.50
CA SER A 257 17.58 36.13 134.10
C SER A 257 18.73 35.16 133.86
N TYR A 258 18.43 34.04 133.22
CA TYR A 258 19.39 33.04 132.77
C TYR A 258 19.45 33.05 131.25
N SER A 259 20.64 32.97 130.67
CA SER A 259 20.77 32.57 129.26
C SER A 259 20.35 31.12 129.08
N GLU A 260 19.97 30.72 127.86
CA GLU A 260 19.57 29.34 127.54
C GLU A 260 20.58 28.29 128.01
N ILE A 261 21.88 28.56 127.82
CA ILE A 261 22.96 27.66 128.26
C ILE A 261 23.02 27.57 129.80
N GLU A 262 22.86 28.69 130.52
CA GLU A 262 22.87 28.71 131.99
C GLU A 262 21.64 28.04 132.59
N PHE A 263 20.47 28.21 131.95
CA PHE A 263 19.23 27.59 132.39
C PHE A 263 19.32 26.06 132.32
N ASN A 264 19.76 25.52 131.18
CA ASN A 264 19.91 24.08 130.98
C ASN A 264 20.96 23.47 131.93
N LYS A 265 22.10 24.17 132.12
CA LYS A 265 23.16 23.71 133.03
C LYS A 265 22.73 23.69 134.51
N LYS A 266 21.93 24.67 134.95
CA LYS A 266 21.55 24.81 136.37
C LYS A 266 20.40 23.89 136.77
N TYR A 267 19.45 23.68 135.88
CA TYR A 267 18.26 22.87 136.16
C TYR A 267 18.35 21.45 135.58
N ASN A 268 19.50 21.08 135.00
CA ASN A 268 19.82 19.74 134.48
C ASN A 268 18.71 19.22 133.53
N ILE A 269 18.38 20.04 132.54
CA ILE A 269 17.45 19.75 131.44
C ILE A 269 18.24 19.70 130.14
#